data_AF-A0A957Q9M8-F1
#
_entry.id   AF-A0A957Q9M8-F1
#
_cell.length_a   1.000
_cell.length_b   1.000
_cell.length_c   1.000
_cell.angle_alpha   90.00
_cell.angle_beta   90.00
_cell.angle_gamma   90.00
#
_symmetry.space_group_name_H-M   'P 1'
#
loop_
_entity.id
_entity.type
_entity.pdbx_description
1 polymer ?
#
loop_
_entity_poly.entity_id
_entity_poly.type
_entity_poly.pdbx_seq_one_letter_code
_entity_poly.pdbx_strand_id
1 'polypeptide(L)'
;MSSNVHVIFGTGPVGMAVMDALVEQGVPVRMVNRSGQTAEPLPAGVELICGDAADREFAVKAAVGAAVVYNALNPAYSKWVELFPGLQAGTIAAAEANGAKLVVMDNLYMYGDPGGQPIIEGTPYNAHTKKG
;
A
#
# COMPACT_ATOMS: atom_id res chain seq x y z
N MET A 1 -25.68 2.68 0.44
CA MET A 1 -25.02 1.64 -0.38
C MET A 1 -23.61 1.50 0.15
N SER A 2 -23.25 0.37 0.77
CA SER A 2 -21.85 0.12 1.11
C SER A 2 -21.10 -0.15 -0.19
N SER A 3 -20.21 0.76 -0.55
CA SER A 3 -19.26 0.51 -1.64
C SER A 3 -18.27 -0.57 -1.18
N ASN A 4 -17.98 -1.54 -2.03
CA ASN A 4 -17.08 -2.68 -1.79
C ASN A 4 -15.78 -2.56 -2.62
N VAL A 5 -15.34 -1.34 -2.94
CA VAL A 5 -14.11 -1.16 -3.73
C VAL A 5 -12.89 -1.48 -2.88
N HIS A 6 -11.90 -2.13 -3.49
CA HIS A 6 -10.59 -2.37 -2.90
C HIS A 6 -9.62 -1.32 -3.46
N VAL A 7 -9.05 -0.50 -2.57
CA VAL A 7 -8.20 0.63 -2.95
C VAL A 7 -6.75 0.31 -2.68
N ILE A 8 -5.94 0.30 -3.72
CA ILE A 8 -4.52 -0.04 -3.67
C ILE A 8 -3.70 1.23 -3.86
N PHE A 9 -3.00 1.66 -2.82
CA PHE A 9 -2.00 2.71 -2.95
C PHE A 9 -0.68 2.08 -3.41
N GLY A 10 -0.30 2.37 -4.66
CA GLY A 10 0.92 1.87 -5.30
C GLY A 10 0.62 0.99 -6.51
N THR A 11 1.34 1.26 -7.61
CA THR A 11 1.29 0.48 -8.86
C THR A 11 2.65 -0.18 -9.16
N GLY A 12 3.39 -0.53 -8.11
CA GLY A 12 4.59 -1.36 -8.23
C GLY A 12 4.25 -2.85 -8.34
N PRO A 13 5.24 -3.75 -8.40
CA PRO A 13 5.01 -5.19 -8.62
C PRO A 13 4.01 -5.82 -7.64
N VAL A 14 4.11 -5.50 -6.34
CA VAL A 14 3.17 -6.01 -5.33
C VAL A 14 1.75 -5.46 -5.54
N GLY A 15 1.62 -4.16 -5.81
CA GLY A 15 0.31 -3.54 -6.04
C GLY A 15 -0.38 -4.08 -7.30
N MET A 16 0.37 -4.32 -8.37
CA MET A 16 -0.13 -4.94 -9.60
C MET A 16 -0.58 -6.38 -9.35
N ALA A 17 0.21 -7.20 -8.66
CA ALA A 17 -0.16 -8.58 -8.34
C ALA A 17 -1.41 -8.67 -7.44
N VAL A 18 -1.57 -7.75 -6.49
CA VAL A 18 -2.80 -7.65 -5.68
C VAL A 18 -3.99 -7.25 -6.54
N MET A 19 -3.81 -6.31 -7.47
CA MET A 19 -4.87 -5.92 -8.41
C MET A 19 -5.31 -7.10 -9.28
N ASP A 20 -4.37 -7.84 -9.88
CA ASP A 20 -4.68 -9.00 -10.72
C ASP A 20 -5.50 -10.04 -9.94
N ALA A 21 -5.06 -10.40 -8.74
CA ALA A 21 -5.75 -11.37 -7.89
C ALA A 21 -7.17 -10.93 -7.47
N LEU A 22 -7.40 -9.61 -7.29
CA LEU A 22 -8.71 -9.06 -6.96
C LEU A 22 -9.63 -9.01 -8.18
N VAL A 23 -9.10 -8.65 -9.35
CA VAL A 23 -9.83 -8.63 -10.62
C VAL A 23 -10.28 -10.04 -10.99
N GLU A 24 -9.42 -11.06 -10.82
CA GLU A 24 -9.78 -12.47 -11.03
C GLU A 24 -10.97 -12.92 -10.15
N GLN A 25 -11.16 -12.29 -9.00
CA GLN A 25 -12.26 -12.55 -8.08
C GLN A 25 -13.51 -11.67 -8.36
N GLY A 26 -13.47 -10.83 -9.39
CA GLY A 26 -14.56 -9.91 -9.72
C GLY A 26 -14.74 -8.78 -8.70
N VAL A 27 -13.69 -8.47 -7.93
CA VAL A 27 -13.72 -7.38 -6.94
C VAL A 27 -13.41 -6.05 -7.64
N PRO A 28 -14.20 -4.98 -7.42
CA PRO A 28 -13.89 -3.66 -7.97
C PRO A 28 -12.58 -3.13 -7.40
N VAL A 29 -11.65 -2.72 -8.26
CA VAL A 29 -10.33 -2.21 -7.87
C VAL A 29 -10.14 -0.76 -8.28
N ARG A 30 -9.58 0.01 -7.36
CA ARG A 30 -9.04 1.35 -7.62
C ARG A 30 -7.59 1.38 -7.22
N MET A 31 -6.72 1.79 -8.12
CA MET A 31 -5.31 2.00 -7.88
C MET A 31 -5.00 3.48 -7.73
N VAL A 32 -4.00 3.81 -6.91
CA VAL A 32 -3.54 5.18 -6.68
C VAL A 32 -2.05 5.24 -6.92
N ASN A 33 -1.59 6.18 -7.76
CA ASN A 33 -0.17 6.50 -7.89
C ASN A 33 0.03 7.98 -8.22
N ARG A 34 1.28 8.44 -8.12
CA ARG A 34 1.60 9.87 -8.28
C ARG A 34 1.58 10.35 -9.73
N SER A 35 1.84 9.47 -10.70
CA SER A 35 1.96 9.87 -12.13
C SER A 35 0.65 9.78 -12.89
N GLY A 36 -0.35 9.06 -12.39
CA GLY A 36 -1.54 8.67 -13.16
C GLY A 36 -1.20 7.74 -14.31
N GLN A 37 -0.04 7.08 -14.30
CA GLN A 37 0.47 6.25 -15.39
C GLN A 37 0.98 4.92 -14.87
N THR A 38 0.76 3.86 -15.64
CA THR A 38 1.29 2.52 -15.42
C THR A 38 2.12 2.10 -16.63
N ALA A 39 3.07 1.18 -16.45
CA ALA A 39 3.91 0.71 -17.55
C ALA A 39 3.08 -0.01 -18.63
N GLU A 40 2.10 -0.78 -18.19
CA GLU A 40 1.14 -1.48 -19.04
C GLU A 40 -0.29 -0.95 -18.79
N PRO A 41 -1.19 -1.01 -19.78
CA PRO A 41 -2.59 -0.66 -19.58
C PRO A 41 -3.24 -1.52 -18.49
N LEU A 42 -4.08 -0.90 -17.66
CA LEU A 42 -4.84 -1.61 -16.64
C LEU A 42 -6.00 -2.41 -17.27
N PRO A 43 -6.42 -3.53 -16.66
CA PRO A 43 -7.62 -4.26 -17.07
C PRO A 43 -8.87 -3.37 -17.09
N ALA A 44 -9.82 -3.70 -17.95
CA ALA A 44 -11.08 -2.97 -18.04
C ALA A 44 -11.82 -2.97 -16.68
N GLY A 45 -12.26 -1.80 -16.24
CA GLY A 45 -12.97 -1.62 -14.97
C GLY A 45 -12.08 -1.32 -13.76
N VAL A 46 -10.75 -1.35 -13.90
CA VAL A 46 -9.84 -0.87 -12.86
C VAL A 46 -9.69 0.65 -12.97
N GLU A 47 -9.96 1.36 -11.88
CA GLU A 47 -9.78 2.82 -11.81
C GLU A 47 -8.32 3.16 -11.46
N LEU A 48 -7.76 4.22 -12.06
CA LEU A 48 -6.47 4.79 -11.67
C LEU A 48 -6.65 6.24 -11.25
N ILE A 49 -6.31 6.55 -9.99
CA ILE A 49 -6.31 7.92 -9.47
C ILE A 49 -4.88 8.44 -9.38
N CYS A 50 -4.67 9.61 -9.98
CA CYS A 50 -3.43 10.36 -9.89
C CYS A 50 -3.40 11.23 -8.63
N GLY A 51 -2.39 11.05 -7.79
CA GLY A 51 -2.09 11.97 -6.68
C GLY A 51 -1.13 11.39 -5.64
N ASP A 52 -0.84 12.21 -4.62
CA ASP A 52 0.16 11.88 -3.61
C ASP A 52 -0.48 11.32 -2.34
N ALA A 53 -0.16 10.08 -2.00
CA ALA A 53 -0.65 9.43 -0.80
C ALA A 53 -0.16 10.11 0.50
N ALA A 54 0.91 10.90 0.47
CA ALA A 54 1.35 11.68 1.63
C ALA A 54 0.44 12.90 1.92
N ASP A 55 -0.37 13.33 0.95
CA ASP A 55 -1.44 14.29 1.19
C ASP A 55 -2.63 13.56 1.84
N ARG A 56 -2.86 13.87 3.13
CA ARG A 56 -3.93 13.27 3.92
C ARG A 56 -5.30 13.46 3.29
N GLU A 57 -5.63 14.67 2.83
CA GLU A 57 -6.97 14.94 2.28
C GLU A 57 -7.18 14.18 0.98
N PHE A 58 -6.15 14.16 0.13
CA PHE A 58 -6.17 13.37 -1.09
C PHE A 58 -6.35 11.87 -0.78
N ALA A 59 -5.54 11.31 0.12
CA ALA A 59 -5.59 9.89 0.45
C ALA A 59 -6.98 9.48 0.98
N VAL A 60 -7.57 10.30 1.85
CA VAL A 60 -8.94 10.09 2.35
C VAL A 60 -9.97 10.11 1.22
N LYS A 61 -9.88 11.08 0.30
CA LYS A 61 -10.80 11.20 -0.85
C LYS A 61 -10.63 10.04 -1.84
N ALA A 62 -9.40 9.63 -2.12
CA ALA A 62 -9.10 8.53 -3.02
C ALA A 62 -9.67 7.19 -2.51
N ALA A 63 -9.74 7.03 -1.18
CA ALA A 63 -10.30 5.85 -0.53
C ALA A 63 -11.81 5.89 -0.28
N VAL A 64 -12.54 6.88 -0.81
CA VAL A 64 -14.01 6.95 -0.64
C VAL A 64 -14.68 5.67 -1.12
N GLY A 65 -15.45 5.07 -0.21
CA GLY A 65 -16.17 3.82 -0.44
C GLY A 65 -15.32 2.55 -0.36
N ALA A 66 -14.07 2.64 0.12
CA ALA A 66 -13.20 1.49 0.26
C ALA A 66 -13.74 0.52 1.34
N ALA A 67 -13.80 -0.77 1.01
CA ALA A 67 -13.91 -1.82 2.02
C ALA A 67 -12.54 -2.21 2.59
N VAL A 68 -11.51 -2.16 1.74
CA VAL A 68 -10.11 -2.44 2.08
C VAL A 68 -9.19 -1.42 1.44
N VAL A 69 -8.23 -0.93 2.20
CA VAL A 69 -7.11 -0.11 1.75
C VAL A 69 -5.84 -0.95 1.82
N TYR A 70 -5.15 -1.09 0.70
CA TYR A 70 -3.85 -1.76 0.60
C TYR A 70 -2.76 -0.71 0.51
N ASN A 71 -1.84 -0.71 1.47
CA ASN A 71 -0.60 0.07 1.38
C ASN A 71 0.49 -0.79 0.72
N ALA A 72 0.71 -0.54 -0.57
CA ALA A 72 1.80 -1.12 -1.37
C ALA A 72 2.82 -0.05 -1.80
N LEU A 73 2.94 1.03 -1.01
CA LEU A 73 3.84 2.14 -1.26
C LEU A 73 5.19 1.89 -0.60
N ASN A 74 6.27 2.06 -1.36
CA ASN A 74 7.61 2.11 -0.83
C ASN A 74 8.38 3.26 -1.52
N PRO A 75 9.01 4.17 -0.77
CA PRO A 75 9.87 5.19 -1.36
C PRO A 75 11.18 4.58 -1.86
N ALA A 76 11.89 5.33 -2.71
CA ALA A 76 13.28 4.99 -3.03
C ALA A 76 14.11 4.91 -1.74
N TYR A 77 15.03 3.94 -1.63
CA TYR A 77 15.78 3.69 -0.40
C TYR A 77 16.54 4.91 0.14
N SER A 78 17.04 5.78 -0.73
CA SER A 78 17.74 7.01 -0.34
C SER A 78 16.83 8.05 0.33
N LYS A 79 15.51 7.94 0.14
CA LYS A 79 14.49 8.85 0.68
C LYS A 79 13.59 8.19 1.72
N TRP A 80 13.96 6.99 2.19
CA TRP A 80 13.08 6.19 3.04
C TRP A 80 12.68 6.90 4.33
N VAL A 81 13.67 7.41 5.07
CA VAL A 81 13.46 8.12 6.34
C VAL A 81 12.57 9.35 6.17
N GLU A 82 12.71 10.06 5.05
CA GLU A 82 11.96 11.29 4.76
C GLU A 82 10.51 10.99 4.36
N LEU A 83 10.29 10.03 3.44
CA LEU A 83 9.00 9.86 2.78
C LEU A 83 8.13 8.77 3.41
N PHE A 84 8.72 7.72 3.98
CA PHE A 84 7.97 6.56 4.47
C PHE A 84 6.93 6.93 5.54
N PRO A 85 7.22 7.78 6.55
CA PRO A 85 6.23 8.14 7.56
C PRO A 85 4.98 8.82 6.98
N GLY A 86 5.15 9.71 5.99
CA GLY A 86 4.05 10.41 5.34
C GLY A 86 3.14 9.47 4.53
N LEU A 87 3.74 8.54 3.78
CA LEU A 87 3.00 7.55 2.99
C LEU A 87 2.19 6.60 3.89
N GLN A 88 2.77 6.18 5.02
CA GLN A 88 2.07 5.38 6.03
C GLN A 88 0.91 6.17 6.66
N ALA A 89 1.18 7.40 7.11
CA ALA A 89 0.17 8.24 7.74
C ALA A 89 -1.03 8.51 6.81
N GLY A 90 -0.78 8.71 5.52
CA GLY A 90 -1.84 8.93 4.54
C GLY A 90 -2.74 7.71 4.33
N THR A 91 -2.16 6.52 4.19
CA THR A 91 -2.96 5.28 4.02
C THR A 91 -3.71 4.88 5.29
N ILE A 92 -3.13 5.12 6.46
CA ILE A 92 -3.83 4.97 7.75
C ILE A 92 -5.04 5.92 7.82
N ALA A 93 -4.83 7.20 7.53
CA ALA A 93 -5.91 8.18 7.53
C ALA A 93 -7.03 7.83 6.55
N ALA A 94 -6.65 7.33 5.37
CA ALA A 94 -7.57 6.88 4.34
C ALA A 94 -8.44 5.71 4.83
N ALA A 95 -7.83 4.72 5.48
CA ALA A 95 -8.56 3.59 6.05
C ALA A 95 -9.49 4.01 7.20
N GLU A 96 -8.98 4.79 8.16
CA GLU A 96 -9.75 5.29 9.31
C GLU A 96 -10.97 6.09 8.88
N ALA A 97 -10.80 7.08 7.99
CA ALA A 97 -11.88 7.98 7.58
C ALA A 97 -12.98 7.27 6.79
N ASN A 98 -12.66 6.14 6.15
CA ASN A 98 -13.61 5.36 5.35
C ASN A 98 -14.12 4.10 6.06
N GLY A 99 -13.70 3.86 7.32
CA GLY A 99 -14.04 2.63 8.05
C GLY A 99 -13.54 1.36 7.35
N ALA A 100 -12.47 1.46 6.57
CA ALA A 100 -11.93 0.36 5.77
C ALA A 100 -10.91 -0.46 6.56
N LYS A 101 -10.75 -1.73 6.20
CA LYS A 101 -9.62 -2.53 6.70
C LYS A 101 -8.33 -2.04 6.05
N LEU A 102 -7.27 -1.86 6.84
CA LEU A 102 -5.94 -1.57 6.32
C LEU A 102 -5.12 -2.87 6.20
N VAL A 103 -4.55 -3.10 5.03
CA VAL A 103 -3.56 -4.17 4.77
C VAL A 103 -2.25 -3.51 4.34
N VAL A 104 -1.16 -3.78 5.07
CA VAL A 104 0.15 -3.17 4.80
C VAL A 104 1.10 -4.22 4.27
N MET A 105 1.72 -3.94 3.12
CA MET A 105 2.78 -4.76 2.54
C MET A 105 4.11 -4.29 3.13
N ASP A 106 4.52 -4.91 4.24
CA ASP A 106 5.73 -4.53 4.98
C ASP A 106 6.94 -5.40 4.60
N ASN A 107 8.11 -5.00 5.12
CA ASN A 107 9.38 -5.68 4.96
C ASN A 107 9.82 -6.36 6.26
N LEU A 108 10.85 -7.19 6.18
CA LEU A 108 11.38 -7.97 7.31
C LEU A 108 12.59 -7.30 7.97
N TYR A 109 12.93 -6.05 7.62
CA TYR A 109 14.20 -5.44 8.03
C TYR A 109 14.31 -5.28 9.56
N MET A 110 13.18 -5.12 10.24
CA MET A 110 13.09 -5.00 11.70
C MET A 110 13.74 -6.18 12.46
N TYR A 111 13.78 -7.37 11.85
CA TYR A 111 14.30 -8.58 12.49
C TYR A 111 15.83 -8.67 12.47
N GLY A 112 16.53 -7.92 11.60
CA GLY A 112 17.98 -8.02 11.44
C GLY A 112 18.46 -9.35 10.83
N ASP A 113 19.69 -9.77 11.14
CA ASP A 113 20.22 -11.08 10.72
C ASP A 113 19.65 -12.18 11.62
N PRO A 114 18.88 -13.15 11.08
CA PRO A 114 18.29 -14.22 11.88
C PRO A 114 19.30 -15.32 12.25
N GLY A 115 20.57 -15.22 11.83
CA GLY A 115 21.59 -16.24 12.13
C GLY A 115 21.26 -17.60 11.53
N GLY A 116 20.59 -17.61 10.37
CA GLY A 116 20.14 -18.82 9.68
C GLY A 116 18.86 -19.45 10.25
N GLN A 117 18.21 -18.84 11.24
CA GLN A 117 16.91 -19.31 11.75
C GLN A 117 15.75 -18.81 10.89
N PRO A 118 14.62 -19.56 10.81
CA PRO A 118 13.39 -19.04 10.24
C PRO A 118 12.90 -17.80 10.97
N ILE A 119 12.46 -16.78 10.23
CA ILE A 119 11.76 -15.63 10.78
C ILE A 119 10.29 -16.01 10.98
N ILE A 120 9.78 -15.75 12.18
CA ILE A 120 8.37 -15.89 12.55
C ILE A 120 7.90 -14.58 13.20
N GLU A 121 6.59 -14.41 13.40
CA GLU A 121 6.01 -13.19 13.96
C GLU A 121 6.50 -12.88 15.40
N GLY A 122 6.98 -13.91 16.12
CA GLY A 122 7.58 -13.77 17.45
C GLY A 122 9.09 -13.52 17.46
N THR A 123 9.75 -13.43 16.30
CA THR A 123 11.21 -13.21 16.23
C THR A 123 11.55 -11.82 16.81
N PRO A 124 12.57 -11.68 17.67
CA PRO A 124 12.93 -10.38 18.22
C PRO A 124 13.36 -9.36 17.15
N TYR A 125 13.06 -8.08 17.37
CA TYR A 125 13.51 -7.01 16.50
C TYR A 125 14.98 -6.66 16.83
N ASN A 126 15.91 -7.23 16.08
CA ASN A 126 17.37 -7.08 16.26
C ASN A 126 18.05 -6.37 15.08
N ALA A 127 17.30 -5.49 14.43
CA ALA A 127 17.82 -4.52 13.49
C ALA A 127 19.09 -3.79 14.01
N HIS A 128 20.11 -3.71 13.17
CA HIS A 128 21.38 -3.04 13.47
C HIS A 128 21.87 -2.15 12.31
N THR A 129 21.04 -1.94 11.29
CA THR A 129 21.30 -0.97 10.20
C THR A 129 20.33 0.20 10.25
N LYS A 130 20.61 1.26 9.48
CA LYS A 130 19.72 2.42 9.36
C LYS A 130 18.32 2.09 8.81
N LYS A 131 18.17 0.98 8.09
CA LYS A 131 16.88 0.53 7.54
C LYS A 131 16.18 -0.49 8.43
N GLY A 132 16.90 -1.06 9.40
CA GLY A 132 16.67 -2.39 9.94
C GLY A 132 17.94 -3.21 9.82
#